data_AF-A0A7I9XSV6-F1
#
_entry.id   AF-A0A7I9XSV6-F1
#
_cell.length_a   1.000
_cell.length_b   1.000
_cell.length_c   1.000
_cell.angle_alpha   90.00
_cell.angle_beta   90.00
_cell.angle_gamma   90.00
#
_symmetry.space_group_name_H-M   'P 1'
#
loop_
_entity.id
_entity.type
_entity.pdbx_description
1 polymer ?
#
loop_
_entity_poly.entity_id
_entity_poly.type
_entity_poly.pdbx_seq_one_letter_code
_entity_poly.pdbx_strand_id
1 'polypeptide(L)'
;MKAQHSFGLNLSWLRVTTVFLIDLAILRLAGHWPTELGSPARAWWPGVGLAVAVTAAALITHRRVPLTSILLARVLDRFANPATFLNEGCTPGFDHRRRYSHDVVGLREHGGQLVTVIAVAPPPAATSGRHGRRHQPLGALPAGLVAAALRQFDVRLDGIDIVSVRTCDTAADGDTDTGPADDQQAPAVSDTAAPRDTWLILRMDPMRNAEAVAVRDSVAATLAAATERLAQTLQERHIVTRVLPAAEFGRVDATVLAGLQPTRIRRRRRRLKQKQRKGPRQYAATFWMSPRDITTANLEQLWLRAADTTAVTVRLTTQNNHTEVSVLVRYHTADRLRRNMWAGLNRLNGRQLTALRTSLPTPRRRTLAVPARELDGQEPLQVPLGPTAQQPLARVKLPA
;
A
#
# COMPACT_ATOMS: atom_id res chain seq x y z
N MET A 1 27.15 10.89 22.09
CA MET A 1 25.83 11.37 21.61
C MET A 1 25.16 12.17 22.72
N LYS A 2 25.20 13.50 22.66
CA LYS A 2 24.62 14.39 23.69
C LYS A 2 23.08 14.39 23.59
N ALA A 3 22.41 14.28 24.73
CA ALA A 3 20.96 14.33 24.85
C ALA A 3 20.42 15.66 24.30
N GLN A 4 19.84 15.64 23.11
CA GLN A 4 19.08 16.77 22.59
C GLN A 4 17.77 16.88 23.39
N HIS A 5 17.65 17.93 24.20
CA HIS A 5 16.42 18.26 24.92
C HIS A 5 15.22 18.25 23.95
N SER A 6 14.21 17.44 24.28
CA SER A 6 13.04 17.14 23.43
C SER A 6 12.04 18.29 23.29
N PHE A 7 12.18 19.32 24.13
CA PHE A 7 11.32 20.48 24.21
C PHE A 7 12.09 21.75 23.87
N GLY A 8 11.52 22.55 22.97
CA GLY A 8 12.03 23.88 22.64
C GLY A 8 10.90 24.91 22.71
N LEU A 9 11.27 26.15 23.00
CA LEU A 9 10.38 27.30 22.89
C LEU A 9 10.69 27.99 21.55
N ASN A 10 9.68 28.15 20.71
CA ASN A 10 9.80 28.91 19.47
C ASN A 10 8.96 30.18 19.59
N LEU A 11 9.57 31.22 20.17
CA LEU A 11 8.99 32.56 20.23
C LEU A 11 9.29 33.27 18.92
N SER A 12 8.37 33.18 17.96
CA SER A 12 8.32 34.18 16.89
C SER A 12 7.27 35.23 17.26
N TRP A 13 7.60 36.51 17.04
CA TRP A 13 6.74 37.64 17.37
C TRP A 13 5.33 37.53 16.73
N LEU A 14 5.27 37.04 15.48
CA LEU A 14 4.02 36.75 14.77
C LEU A 14 3.15 35.72 15.49
N ARG A 15 3.76 34.73 16.14
CA ARG A 15 3.01 33.70 16.90
C ARG A 15 2.53 34.22 18.23
N VAL A 16 3.35 34.98 18.94
CA VAL A 16 2.95 35.59 20.22
C VAL A 16 1.75 36.51 20.00
N THR A 17 1.77 37.34 18.96
CA THR A 17 0.65 38.21 18.59
C THR A 17 -0.60 37.43 18.17
N THR A 18 -0.45 36.37 17.37
CA THR A 18 -1.59 35.52 16.97
C THR A 18 -2.25 34.82 18.17
N VAL A 19 -1.45 34.27 19.08
CA VAL A 19 -1.94 33.60 20.29
C VAL A 19 -2.63 34.60 21.22
N PHE A 20 -2.04 35.78 21.40
CA PHE A 20 -2.64 36.86 22.17
C PHE A 20 -4.03 37.27 21.64
N LEU A 21 -4.18 37.40 20.32
CA LEU A 21 -5.48 37.71 19.69
C LEU A 21 -6.51 36.57 19.88
N ILE A 22 -6.07 35.31 19.81
CA ILE A 22 -6.93 34.14 20.06
C ILE A 22 -7.38 34.11 21.52
N ASP A 23 -6.48 34.35 22.47
CA ASP A 23 -6.80 34.38 23.90
C ASP A 23 -7.77 35.53 24.20
N LEU A 24 -7.57 36.71 23.59
CA LEU A 24 -8.50 37.84 23.71
C LEU A 24 -9.90 37.50 23.17
N ALA A 25 -9.98 36.76 22.05
CA ALA A 25 -11.24 36.28 21.50
C ALA A 25 -11.93 35.25 22.41
N ILE A 26 -11.17 34.32 23.00
CA ILE A 26 -11.68 33.31 23.95
C ILE A 26 -12.21 34.00 25.21
N LEU A 27 -11.47 34.95 25.78
CA LEU A 27 -11.89 35.73 26.93
C LEU A 27 -13.14 36.57 26.63
N ARG A 28 -13.24 37.17 25.45
CA ARG A 28 -14.44 37.90 25.01
C ARG A 28 -15.66 36.99 24.87
N LEU A 29 -15.48 35.78 24.34
CA LEU A 29 -16.54 34.78 24.18
C LEU A 29 -16.99 34.21 25.53
N ALA A 30 -16.04 33.95 26.44
CA ALA A 30 -16.32 33.53 27.82
C ALA A 30 -17.05 34.62 28.62
N GLY A 31 -16.78 35.91 28.32
CA GLY A 31 -17.51 37.04 28.88
C GLY A 31 -18.95 37.18 28.38
N HIS A 32 -19.32 36.52 27.27
CA HIS A 32 -20.68 36.49 26.71
C HIS A 32 -21.43 35.18 27.07
N TRP A 33 -20.99 34.46 28.10
CA TRP A 33 -21.65 33.21 28.49
C TRP A 33 -23.11 33.47 28.90
N PRO A 34 -24.09 32.68 28.42
CA PRO A 34 -25.49 32.88 28.78
C PRO A 34 -25.67 32.87 30.29
N THR A 35 -26.35 33.88 30.81
CA THR A 35 -26.64 34.08 32.25
C THR A 35 -27.45 32.93 32.87
N GLU A 36 -27.89 31.96 32.08
CA GLU A 36 -28.71 30.82 32.49
C GLU A 36 -27.91 29.67 33.14
N LEU A 37 -26.57 29.64 33.05
CA LEU A 37 -25.73 28.54 33.56
C LEU A 37 -24.97 28.81 34.88
N GLY A 38 -25.28 29.90 35.60
CA GLY A 38 -24.77 30.16 36.95
C GLY A 38 -24.03 31.49 37.11
N SER A 39 -23.43 31.73 38.28
CA SER A 39 -22.79 33.01 38.59
C SER A 39 -21.63 33.31 37.62
N PRO A 40 -21.53 34.55 37.10
CA PRO A 40 -20.53 34.93 36.10
C PRO A 40 -19.09 34.66 36.55
N ALA A 41 -18.85 34.69 37.88
CA ALA A 41 -17.56 34.37 38.48
C ALA A 41 -17.13 32.90 38.29
N ARG A 42 -18.05 31.92 38.23
CA ARG A 42 -17.70 30.50 38.04
C ARG A 42 -17.53 30.13 36.56
N ALA A 43 -18.24 30.80 35.66
CA ALA A 43 -18.14 30.58 34.21
C ALA A 43 -16.88 31.21 33.59
N TRP A 44 -16.27 32.20 34.26
CA TRP A 44 -15.06 32.87 33.79
C TRP A 44 -13.79 31.99 33.91
N TRP A 45 -13.63 31.27 35.02
CA TRP A 45 -12.47 30.40 35.28
C TRP A 45 -12.21 29.31 34.22
N PRO A 46 -13.21 28.58 33.68
CA PRO A 46 -12.96 27.65 32.58
C PRO A 46 -12.52 28.35 31.29
N GLY A 47 -12.94 29.60 31.05
CA GLY A 47 -12.45 30.43 29.93
C GLY A 47 -10.98 30.82 30.10
N VAL A 48 -10.59 31.25 31.30
CA VAL A 48 -9.19 31.53 31.65
C VAL A 48 -8.33 30.28 31.55
N GLY A 49 -8.82 29.15 32.06
CA GLY A 49 -8.12 27.86 31.95
C GLY A 49 -7.93 27.41 30.49
N LEU A 50 -8.93 27.64 29.62
CA LEU A 50 -8.83 27.34 28.20
C LEU A 50 -7.82 28.25 27.49
N ALA A 51 -7.81 29.56 27.79
CA ALA A 51 -6.83 30.49 27.25
C ALA A 51 -5.41 30.07 27.62
N VAL A 52 -5.12 29.86 28.92
CA VAL A 52 -3.79 29.40 29.38
C VAL A 52 -3.38 28.08 28.72
N ALA A 53 -4.31 27.15 28.54
CA ALA A 53 -4.03 25.89 27.84
C ALA A 53 -3.70 26.10 26.35
N VAL A 54 -4.37 27.04 25.68
CA VAL A 54 -4.09 27.41 24.28
C VAL A 54 -2.73 28.10 24.16
N THR A 55 -2.42 29.06 25.05
CA THR A 55 -1.12 29.75 25.11
C THR A 55 0.01 28.74 25.31
N ALA A 56 -0.13 27.84 26.29
CA ALA A 56 0.85 26.80 26.58
C ALA A 56 1.03 25.82 25.40
N ALA A 57 -0.06 25.38 24.76
CA ALA A 57 0.00 24.50 23.59
C ALA A 57 0.62 25.17 22.36
N ALA A 58 0.50 26.49 22.23
CA ALA A 58 1.07 27.24 21.12
C ALA A 58 2.57 27.52 21.29
N LEU A 59 3.01 27.77 22.52
CA LEU A 59 4.40 28.08 22.86
C LEU A 59 5.28 26.83 22.99
N ILE A 60 4.74 25.73 23.51
CA ILE A 60 5.48 24.48 23.67
C ILE A 60 5.65 23.81 22.30
N THR A 61 6.89 23.79 21.79
CA THR A 61 7.24 23.02 20.60
C THR A 61 7.91 21.72 21.01
N HIS A 62 7.35 20.60 20.52
CA HIS A 62 7.96 19.29 20.69
C HIS A 62 8.64 18.91 19.37
N ARG A 63 9.97 18.75 19.38
CA ARG A 63 10.78 18.46 18.18
C ARG A 63 10.55 19.45 17.02
N ARG A 64 10.64 20.76 17.29
CA ARG A 64 10.52 21.86 16.30
C ARG A 64 9.14 22.02 15.62
N VAL A 65 8.11 21.33 16.10
CA VAL A 65 6.73 21.46 15.60
C VAL A 65 5.84 21.91 16.77
N PRO A 66 5.03 22.97 16.63
CA PRO A 66 4.17 23.45 17.72
C PRO A 66 3.06 22.43 18.00
N LEU A 67 2.74 22.20 19.28
CA LEU A 67 1.70 21.25 19.68
C LEU A 67 0.33 21.62 19.10
N THR A 68 0.04 22.91 18.92
CA THR A 68 -1.16 23.39 18.21
C THR A 68 -1.27 22.83 16.79
N SER A 69 -0.18 22.80 16.01
CA SER A 69 -0.21 22.23 14.67
C SER A 69 -0.44 20.71 14.69
N ILE A 70 0.06 20.01 15.71
CA ILE A 70 -0.18 18.57 15.88
C ILE A 70 -1.65 18.32 16.24
N LEU A 71 -2.23 19.17 17.09
CA LEU A 71 -3.62 19.08 17.51
C LEU A 71 -4.58 19.47 16.37
N LEU A 72 -4.29 20.57 15.68
CA LEU A 72 -5.03 21.03 14.51
C LEU A 72 -4.93 20.01 13.37
N ALA A 73 -3.75 19.46 13.09
CA ALA A 73 -3.61 18.36 12.14
C ALA A 73 -4.47 17.17 12.57
N ARG A 74 -4.52 16.79 13.85
CA ARG A 74 -5.40 15.71 14.32
C ARG A 74 -6.89 16.01 14.18
N VAL A 75 -7.29 17.27 14.36
CA VAL A 75 -8.68 17.71 14.19
C VAL A 75 -9.04 17.72 12.70
N LEU A 76 -8.24 18.36 11.86
CA LEU A 76 -8.41 18.35 10.41
C LEU A 76 -8.37 16.93 9.84
N ASP A 77 -7.51 16.06 10.37
CA ASP A 77 -7.43 14.64 10.02
C ASP A 77 -8.70 13.85 10.38
N ARG A 78 -9.51 14.33 11.34
CA ARG A 78 -10.83 13.75 11.64
C ARG A 78 -11.88 14.16 10.62
N PHE A 79 -11.72 15.33 10.00
CA PHE A 79 -12.59 15.87 8.96
C PHE A 79 -12.13 15.51 7.53
N ALA A 80 -10.87 15.07 7.35
CA ALA A 80 -10.36 14.61 6.07
C ALA A 80 -11.14 13.37 5.61
N ASN A 81 -11.83 13.49 4.46
CA ASN A 81 -12.58 12.40 3.86
C ASN A 81 -11.64 11.35 3.26
N PRO A 82 -11.57 10.13 3.81
CA PRO A 82 -10.68 9.09 3.30
C PRO A 82 -11.11 8.62 1.90
N ALA A 83 -12.40 8.73 1.57
CA ALA A 83 -12.94 8.40 0.27
C ALA A 83 -12.35 9.29 -0.83
N THR A 84 -12.36 10.61 -0.63
CA THR A 84 -11.80 11.56 -1.59
C THR A 84 -10.32 11.28 -1.81
N PHE A 85 -9.55 11.05 -0.73
CA PHE A 85 -8.12 10.78 -0.84
C PHE A 85 -7.77 9.48 -1.58
N LEU A 86 -8.58 8.43 -1.43
CA LEU A 86 -8.37 7.14 -2.08
C LEU A 86 -8.85 7.13 -3.54
N ASN A 87 -9.97 7.80 -3.83
CA ASN A 87 -10.53 7.88 -5.17
C ASN A 87 -9.75 8.87 -6.06
N GLU A 88 -8.94 9.74 -5.47
CA GLU A 88 -8.10 10.69 -6.19
C GLU A 88 -7.03 9.94 -7.03
N GLY A 89 -7.23 9.94 -8.35
CA GLY A 89 -6.41 9.20 -9.30
C GLY A 89 -6.99 7.85 -9.72
N CYS A 90 -8.15 7.42 -9.20
CA CYS A 90 -8.94 6.30 -9.74
C CYS A 90 -9.88 6.81 -10.85
N THR A 91 -9.34 7.56 -11.82
CA THR A 91 -10.10 8.03 -12.99
C THR A 91 -10.52 6.85 -13.87
N PRO A 92 -11.63 6.95 -14.64
CA PRO A 92 -11.95 5.94 -15.63
C PRO A 92 -10.76 5.79 -16.59
N GLY A 93 -10.35 4.55 -16.82
CA GLY A 93 -9.30 4.28 -17.80
C GLY A 93 -9.84 4.43 -19.23
N PHE A 94 -8.93 4.52 -20.18
CA PHE A 94 -9.23 4.46 -21.60
C PHE A 94 -8.31 3.44 -22.26
N ASP A 95 -8.78 2.84 -23.33
CA ASP A 95 -8.05 1.86 -24.09
C ASP A 95 -7.26 2.54 -25.22
N HIS A 96 -6.01 2.13 -25.40
CA HIS A 96 -5.17 2.58 -26.50
C HIS A 96 -4.65 1.37 -27.28
N ARG A 97 -4.85 1.41 -28.59
CA ARG A 97 -4.32 0.42 -29.52
C ARG A 97 -3.29 1.08 -30.43
N ARG A 98 -2.07 0.55 -30.43
CA ARG A 98 -1.03 1.03 -31.35
C ARG A 98 -1.30 0.51 -32.76
N ARG A 99 -0.86 1.26 -33.78
CA ARG A 99 -1.07 0.97 -35.21
C ARG A 99 -0.64 -0.44 -35.64
N TYR A 100 0.41 -0.98 -35.01
CA TYR A 100 0.96 -2.31 -35.30
C TYR A 100 0.84 -3.28 -34.12
N SER A 101 0.08 -2.93 -33.08
CA SER A 101 -0.15 -3.84 -31.95
C SER A 101 -1.44 -4.64 -32.14
N HIS A 102 -1.36 -5.90 -31.75
CA HIS A 102 -2.49 -6.82 -31.72
C HIS A 102 -3.33 -6.63 -30.45
N ASP A 103 -2.70 -6.20 -29.36
CA ASP A 103 -3.34 -6.08 -28.05
C ASP A 103 -3.80 -4.66 -27.76
N VAL A 104 -4.91 -4.58 -27.03
CA VAL A 104 -5.42 -3.32 -26.48
C VAL A 104 -4.78 -3.11 -25.12
N VAL A 105 -4.12 -1.96 -24.93
CA VAL A 105 -3.53 -1.59 -23.64
C VAL A 105 -4.47 -0.63 -22.93
N GLY A 106 -4.92 -0.99 -21.73
CA GLY A 106 -5.62 -0.07 -20.85
C GLY A 106 -4.66 0.94 -20.24
N LEU A 107 -5.06 2.21 -20.22
CA LEU A 107 -4.33 3.28 -19.55
C LEU A 107 -5.27 4.06 -18.65
N ARG A 108 -4.70 4.64 -17.59
CA ARG A 108 -5.38 5.61 -16.73
C ARG A 108 -4.48 6.82 -16.57
N GLU A 109 -5.07 8.00 -16.71
CA GLU A 109 -4.38 9.28 -16.63
C GLU A 109 -4.96 10.13 -15.50
N HIS A 110 -4.08 10.80 -14.74
CA HIS A 110 -4.48 11.75 -13.72
C HIS A 110 -3.35 12.73 -13.43
N GLY A 111 -3.62 14.02 -13.59
CA GLY A 111 -2.65 15.07 -13.28
C GLY A 111 -1.39 14.99 -14.13
N GLY A 112 -1.51 14.56 -15.39
CA GLY A 112 -0.41 14.42 -16.33
C GLY A 112 0.50 13.22 -16.04
N GLN A 113 0.07 12.25 -15.24
CA GLN A 113 0.77 10.98 -15.03
C GLN A 113 -0.03 9.85 -15.63
N LEU A 114 0.63 8.79 -16.09
CA LEU A 114 -0.06 7.61 -16.63
C LEU A 114 0.29 6.34 -15.85
N VAL A 115 -0.69 5.44 -15.79
CA VAL A 115 -0.55 4.09 -15.22
C VAL A 115 -1.19 3.07 -16.16
N THR A 116 -0.60 1.88 -16.19
CA THR A 116 -1.13 0.71 -16.89
C THR A 116 -0.82 -0.54 -16.06
N VAL A 117 -1.54 -1.62 -16.34
CA VAL A 117 -1.52 -2.82 -15.52
C VAL A 117 -1.36 -4.06 -16.40
N ILE A 118 -0.44 -4.94 -16.01
CA ILE A 118 -0.26 -6.27 -16.59
C ILE A 118 -0.70 -7.28 -15.53
N ALA A 119 -1.62 -8.18 -15.85
CA ALA A 119 -1.92 -9.32 -15.01
C ALA A 119 -0.90 -10.43 -15.24
N VAL A 120 -0.39 -11.00 -14.16
CA VAL A 120 0.47 -12.18 -14.18
C VAL A 120 -0.38 -13.35 -13.70
N ALA A 121 -0.61 -14.31 -14.59
CA ALA A 121 -1.40 -15.48 -14.24
C ALA A 121 -0.62 -16.34 -13.23
N PRO A 122 -1.29 -16.93 -12.23
CA PRO A 122 -0.65 -17.90 -11.36
C PRO A 122 -0.16 -19.09 -12.20
N PRO A 123 0.95 -19.74 -11.81
CA PRO A 123 1.37 -20.96 -12.47
C PRO A 123 0.23 -22.00 -12.38
N PRO A 124 -0.05 -22.76 -13.45
CA PRO A 124 -1.07 -23.79 -13.42
C PRO A 124 -0.74 -24.78 -12.30
N ALA A 125 -1.75 -25.13 -11.50
CA ALA A 125 -1.61 -26.19 -10.51
C ALA A 125 -1.06 -27.44 -11.22
N ALA A 126 0.04 -28.00 -10.72
CA ALA A 126 0.66 -29.16 -11.33
C ALA A 126 -0.33 -30.34 -11.24
N THR A 127 -1.10 -30.57 -12.31
CA THR A 127 -1.88 -31.79 -12.45
C THR A 127 -0.87 -32.93 -12.57
N SER A 128 -0.84 -33.82 -11.58
CA SER A 128 -0.03 -35.04 -11.59
C SER A 128 -0.54 -36.02 -12.65
N GLY A 129 -0.44 -35.65 -13.92
CA GLY A 129 -0.79 -36.45 -15.08
C GLY A 129 0.47 -37.00 -15.73
N ARG A 130 0.51 -38.32 -15.95
CA ARG A 130 1.67 -39.08 -16.43
C ARG A 130 2.16 -38.72 -17.85
N HIS A 131 1.66 -37.68 -18.51
CA HIS A 131 1.96 -37.42 -19.92
C HIS A 131 2.38 -35.97 -20.19
N GLY A 132 3.57 -35.82 -20.75
CA GLY A 132 4.07 -34.61 -21.40
C GLY A 132 5.12 -33.86 -20.60
N ARG A 133 6.37 -33.84 -21.10
CA ARG A 133 7.33 -32.76 -20.82
C ARG A 133 6.74 -31.45 -21.34
N ARG A 134 5.78 -30.88 -20.61
CA ARG A 134 5.31 -29.51 -20.85
C ARG A 134 6.17 -28.60 -20.00
N HIS A 135 6.83 -27.64 -20.64
CA HIS A 135 7.70 -26.67 -19.96
C HIS A 135 6.93 -26.02 -18.81
N GLN A 136 7.42 -26.22 -17.58
CA GLN A 136 6.74 -25.79 -16.37
C GLN A 136 6.92 -24.27 -16.19
N PRO A 137 5.84 -23.49 -16.08
CA PRO A 137 5.93 -22.05 -15.82
C PRO A 137 6.66 -21.80 -14.50
N LEU A 138 7.51 -20.77 -14.47
CA LEU A 138 8.23 -20.37 -13.26
C LEU A 138 7.22 -19.96 -12.17
N GLY A 139 7.34 -20.58 -10.99
CA GLY A 139 6.51 -20.27 -9.82
C GLY A 139 6.84 -18.93 -9.15
N ALA A 140 7.87 -18.23 -9.63
CA ALA A 140 8.32 -16.96 -9.10
C ALA A 140 8.73 -16.00 -10.22
N LEU A 141 8.57 -14.71 -9.94
CA LEU A 141 8.90 -13.60 -10.83
C LEU A 141 10.26 -13.01 -10.43
N PRO A 142 11.27 -13.05 -11.32
CA PRO A 142 12.57 -12.46 -11.03
C PRO A 142 12.45 -10.93 -10.93
N ALA A 143 12.75 -10.38 -9.76
CA ALA A 143 12.69 -8.93 -9.54
C ALA A 143 13.69 -8.18 -10.43
N GLY A 144 14.85 -8.78 -10.72
CA GLY A 144 15.86 -8.23 -11.62
C GLY A 144 15.36 -8.02 -13.06
N LEU A 145 14.52 -8.92 -13.57
CA LEU A 145 13.93 -8.79 -14.91
C LEU A 145 12.96 -7.60 -14.95
N VAL A 146 12.07 -7.50 -13.95
CA VAL A 146 11.13 -6.37 -13.85
C VAL A 146 11.87 -5.06 -13.58
N ALA A 147 12.97 -5.10 -12.82
CA ALA A 147 13.83 -3.95 -12.56
C ALA A 147 14.50 -3.44 -13.84
N ALA A 148 15.00 -4.34 -14.70
CA ALA A 148 15.56 -3.96 -15.99
C ALA A 148 14.54 -3.20 -16.86
N ALA A 149 13.25 -3.56 -16.74
CA ALA A 149 12.16 -2.89 -17.42
C ALA A 149 11.81 -1.49 -16.90
N LEU A 150 12.45 -1.00 -15.82
CA LEU A 150 12.32 0.39 -15.39
C LEU A 150 12.96 1.37 -16.38
N ARG A 151 13.99 0.92 -17.12
CA ARG A 151 14.65 1.68 -18.18
C ARG A 151 14.62 0.85 -19.45
N GLN A 152 13.69 1.16 -20.34
CA GLN A 152 13.52 0.48 -21.61
C GLN A 152 13.86 1.43 -22.75
N PHE A 153 15.01 1.24 -23.38
CA PHE A 153 15.47 2.10 -24.48
C PHE A 153 15.38 3.59 -24.11
N ASP A 154 14.51 4.33 -24.79
CA ASP A 154 14.25 5.76 -24.61
C ASP A 154 13.20 6.08 -23.53
N VAL A 155 12.54 5.08 -22.95
CA VAL A 155 11.50 5.24 -21.93
C VAL A 155 12.01 4.88 -20.53
N ARG A 156 11.77 5.78 -19.59
CA ARG A 156 12.07 5.65 -18.16
C ARG A 156 10.77 5.64 -17.36
N LEU A 157 10.48 4.52 -16.72
CA LEU A 157 9.34 4.39 -15.81
C LEU A 157 9.70 4.97 -14.43
N ASP A 158 8.74 5.62 -13.77
CA ASP A 158 8.95 6.11 -12.40
C ASP A 158 9.05 4.97 -11.38
N GLY A 159 8.40 3.85 -11.70
CA GLY A 159 8.45 2.65 -10.90
C GLY A 159 7.44 1.61 -11.35
N ILE A 160 7.77 0.36 -11.07
CA ILE A 160 6.90 -0.79 -11.28
C ILE A 160 6.56 -1.36 -9.91
N ASP A 161 5.27 -1.55 -9.63
CA ASP A 161 4.83 -2.23 -8.41
C ASP A 161 4.28 -3.61 -8.76
N ILE A 162 4.86 -4.64 -8.16
CA ILE A 162 4.35 -6.00 -8.20
C ILE A 162 3.38 -6.13 -7.02
N VAL A 163 2.09 -6.21 -7.31
CA VAL A 163 1.03 -6.33 -6.31
C VAL A 163 0.44 -7.74 -6.38
N SER A 164 0.64 -8.51 -5.34
CA SER A 164 0.04 -9.84 -5.18
C SER A 164 -0.99 -9.79 -4.06
N VAL A 165 -2.17 -10.35 -4.29
CA VAL A 165 -3.25 -10.42 -3.31
C VAL A 165 -3.73 -11.87 -3.18
N ARG A 166 -3.90 -12.31 -1.93
CA ARG A 166 -4.53 -13.58 -1.60
C ARG A 166 -5.69 -13.33 -0.66
N THR A 167 -6.89 -13.67 -1.08
CA THR A 167 -8.09 -13.72 -0.25
C THR A 167 -8.30 -15.14 0.22
N CYS A 168 -8.39 -15.36 1.52
CA CYS A 168 -8.77 -16.64 2.11
C CYS A 168 -10.26 -16.57 2.43
N ASP A 169 -11.09 -17.29 1.67
CA ASP A 169 -12.52 -17.39 1.95
C ASP A 169 -12.74 -18.35 3.11
N THR A 170 -12.71 -17.84 4.33
CA THR A 170 -13.02 -18.62 5.55
C THR A 170 -14.52 -18.72 5.82
N ALA A 171 -15.39 -18.37 4.86
CA ALA A 171 -16.82 -18.12 5.08
C ALA A 171 -17.77 -18.76 4.06
N ALA A 172 -17.37 -19.81 3.34
CA ALA A 172 -18.23 -20.47 2.35
C ALA A 172 -18.62 -21.92 2.67
N ASP A 173 -18.08 -22.55 3.71
CA ASP A 173 -18.58 -23.84 4.21
C ASP A 173 -19.09 -23.65 5.64
N GLY A 174 -20.35 -23.22 5.72
CA GLY A 174 -21.13 -23.16 6.94
C GLY A 174 -22.39 -23.98 6.77
N ASP A 175 -22.26 -25.30 6.83
CA ASP A 175 -23.34 -26.16 7.28
C ASP A 175 -22.78 -27.45 7.92
N THR A 176 -22.38 -27.35 9.19
CA THR A 176 -22.53 -28.46 10.13
C THR A 176 -22.49 -27.94 11.55
N ASP A 177 -23.67 -28.03 12.15
CA ASP A 177 -23.97 -27.87 13.57
C ASP A 177 -23.10 -28.81 14.41
N THR A 178 -22.20 -28.28 15.25
CA THR A 178 -21.68 -28.99 16.44
C THR A 178 -21.25 -27.98 17.50
N GLY A 179 -21.78 -28.16 18.72
CA GLY A 179 -21.76 -27.22 19.83
C GLY A 179 -20.40 -26.93 20.49
N PRO A 180 -20.41 -26.28 21.67
CA PRO A 180 -19.23 -25.65 22.23
C PRO A 180 -18.36 -26.69 22.96
N ALA A 181 -17.11 -26.80 22.56
CA ALA A 181 -16.07 -27.43 23.36
C ALA A 181 -14.81 -26.57 23.32
N ASP A 182 -14.40 -26.11 24.50
CA ASP A 182 -13.01 -25.77 24.80
C ASP A 182 -12.14 -26.94 24.34
N ASP A 183 -11.22 -26.71 23.40
CA ASP A 183 -9.85 -27.19 23.52
C ASP A 183 -8.96 -26.67 22.39
N GLN A 184 -7.72 -26.41 22.78
CA GLN A 184 -6.62 -25.92 21.97
C GLN A 184 -6.24 -26.96 20.90
N GLN A 185 -6.84 -26.87 19.71
CA GLN A 185 -6.26 -27.47 18.52
C GLN A 185 -6.56 -26.53 17.35
N ALA A 186 -5.54 -25.83 16.85
CA ALA A 186 -5.67 -25.06 15.62
C ALA A 186 -6.19 -26.00 14.52
N PRO A 187 -7.31 -25.67 13.84
CA PRO A 187 -7.78 -26.53 12.77
C PRO A 187 -6.67 -26.57 11.72
N ALA A 188 -6.30 -27.79 11.33
CA ALA A 188 -5.38 -28.04 10.23
C ALA A 188 -5.85 -27.20 9.04
N VAL A 189 -5.04 -26.21 8.68
CA VAL A 189 -5.31 -25.31 7.56
C VAL A 189 -5.43 -26.21 6.34
N SER A 190 -6.63 -26.34 5.79
CA SER A 190 -6.84 -27.03 4.52
C SER A 190 -5.87 -26.45 3.50
N ASP A 191 -4.95 -27.29 3.05
CA ASP A 191 -3.75 -26.95 2.28
C ASP A 191 -4.06 -26.67 0.80
N THR A 192 -5.32 -26.31 0.49
CA THR A 192 -5.70 -25.71 -0.78
C THR A 192 -5.35 -24.23 -0.73
N ALA A 193 -4.06 -23.93 -0.89
CA ALA A 193 -3.55 -22.57 -0.93
C ALA A 193 -4.35 -21.72 -1.93
N ALA A 194 -5.21 -20.84 -1.38
CA ALA A 194 -6.08 -19.96 -2.17
C ALA A 194 -5.28 -19.24 -3.27
N PRO A 195 -5.88 -19.06 -4.48
CA PRO A 195 -5.19 -18.47 -5.61
C PRO A 195 -4.66 -17.07 -5.26
N ARG A 196 -3.48 -16.76 -5.80
CA ARG A 196 -2.86 -15.44 -5.67
C ARG A 196 -3.05 -14.69 -6.98
N ASP A 197 -3.78 -13.59 -6.93
CA ASP A 197 -3.86 -12.67 -8.05
C ASP A 197 -2.63 -11.75 -8.01
N THR A 198 -1.83 -11.72 -9.08
CA THR A 198 -0.65 -10.86 -9.18
C THR A 198 -0.76 -9.90 -10.36
N TRP A 199 -0.45 -8.63 -10.11
CA TRP A 199 -0.43 -7.56 -11.12
C TRP A 199 0.89 -6.80 -11.09
N LEU A 200 1.32 -6.34 -12.26
CA LEU A 200 2.41 -5.39 -12.44
C LEU A 200 1.78 -4.04 -12.80
N ILE A 201 2.01 -3.04 -11.94
CA ILE A 201 1.49 -1.68 -12.13
C ILE A 201 2.66 -0.81 -12.59
N LEU A 202 2.66 -0.41 -13.86
CA LEU A 202 3.68 0.43 -14.46
C LEU A 202 3.23 1.89 -14.38
N ARG A 203 4.10 2.78 -13.89
CA ARG A 203 3.83 4.22 -13.82
C ARG A 203 4.86 5.01 -14.62
N MET A 204 4.39 6.00 -15.36
CA MET A 204 5.22 6.86 -16.19
C MET A 204 4.82 8.33 -16.06
N ASP A 205 5.82 9.16 -15.77
CA ASP A 205 5.78 10.60 -15.89
C ASP A 205 6.19 11.01 -17.32
N PRO A 206 5.26 11.55 -18.13
CA PRO A 206 5.55 12.02 -19.48
C PRO A 206 6.63 13.09 -19.50
N MET A 207 6.73 13.91 -18.45
CA MET A 207 7.71 15.00 -18.39
C MET A 207 9.16 14.51 -18.32
N ARG A 208 9.37 13.29 -17.82
CA ARG A 208 10.70 12.65 -17.78
C ARG A 208 11.04 11.91 -19.07
N ASN A 209 10.09 11.82 -19.99
CA ASN A 209 10.16 11.02 -21.22
C ASN A 209 9.81 11.85 -22.45
N ALA A 210 10.05 13.16 -22.40
CA ALA A 210 9.63 14.09 -23.45
C ALA A 210 10.17 13.71 -24.83
N GLU A 211 11.44 13.29 -24.94
CA GLU A 211 12.06 12.83 -26.19
C GLU A 211 11.37 11.59 -26.75
N ALA A 212 11.12 10.58 -25.90
CA ALA A 212 10.43 9.36 -26.28
C ALA A 212 8.97 9.60 -26.67
N VAL A 213 8.33 10.60 -26.06
CA VAL A 213 6.99 11.05 -26.44
C VAL A 213 7.04 11.81 -27.77
N ALA A 214 8.05 12.65 -28.03
CA ALA A 214 8.14 13.43 -29.26
C ALA A 214 8.37 12.57 -30.51
N VAL A 215 9.10 11.46 -30.37
CA VAL A 215 9.32 10.48 -31.46
C VAL A 215 8.06 9.63 -31.71
N ARG A 216 7.09 9.63 -30.79
CA ARG A 216 5.86 8.84 -30.87
C ARG A 216 4.64 9.75 -31.04
N ASP A 217 3.54 9.18 -31.51
CA ASP A 217 2.33 9.97 -31.78
C ASP A 217 1.62 10.45 -30.49
N SER A 218 1.82 9.76 -29.36
CA SER A 218 1.17 10.13 -28.10
C SER A 218 1.87 9.57 -26.86
N VAL A 219 1.60 10.20 -25.71
CA VAL A 219 2.02 9.71 -24.40
C VAL A 219 1.47 8.30 -24.11
N ALA A 220 0.23 8.04 -24.54
CA ALA A 220 -0.39 6.73 -24.40
C ALA A 220 0.35 5.67 -25.24
N ALA A 221 0.74 6.00 -26.47
CA ALA A 221 1.52 5.11 -27.33
C ALA A 221 2.89 4.77 -26.71
N THR A 222 3.54 5.73 -26.04
CA THR A 222 4.82 5.53 -25.34
C THR A 222 4.69 4.52 -24.21
N LEU A 223 3.70 4.70 -23.31
CA LEU A 223 3.49 3.78 -22.20
C LEU A 223 2.98 2.41 -22.68
N ALA A 224 2.08 2.39 -23.68
CA ALA A 224 1.61 1.15 -24.28
C ALA A 224 2.76 0.32 -24.86
N ALA A 225 3.67 0.95 -25.61
CA ALA A 225 4.84 0.27 -26.16
C ALA A 225 5.76 -0.31 -25.06
N ALA A 226 5.99 0.42 -23.97
CA ALA A 226 6.80 -0.07 -22.85
C ALA A 226 6.13 -1.23 -22.09
N THR A 227 4.79 -1.28 -22.11
CA THR A 227 4.00 -2.32 -21.46
C THR A 227 3.99 -3.61 -22.28
N GLU A 228 3.77 -3.48 -23.59
CA GLU A 228 3.84 -4.59 -24.55
C GLU A 228 5.22 -5.24 -24.52
N ARG A 229 6.29 -4.44 -24.53
CA ARG A 229 7.66 -4.96 -24.44
C ARG A 229 7.90 -5.73 -23.14
N LEU A 230 7.48 -5.19 -21.99
CA LEU A 230 7.62 -5.90 -20.72
C LEU A 230 6.81 -7.20 -20.71
N ALA A 231 5.58 -7.19 -21.21
CA ALA A 231 4.76 -8.40 -21.33
C ALA A 231 5.46 -9.46 -22.21
N GLN A 232 6.01 -9.05 -23.35
CA GLN A 232 6.76 -9.92 -24.25
C GLN A 232 8.02 -10.48 -23.58
N THR A 233 8.83 -9.65 -22.91
CA THR A 233 10.03 -10.09 -22.17
C THR A 233 9.67 -11.10 -21.07
N LEU A 234 8.51 -10.95 -20.43
CA LEU A 234 8.03 -11.92 -19.42
C LEU A 234 7.57 -13.23 -20.08
N GLN A 235 6.87 -13.16 -21.21
CA GLN A 235 6.43 -14.33 -21.98
C GLN A 235 7.62 -15.12 -22.55
N GLU A 236 8.68 -14.45 -23.00
CA GLU A 236 9.94 -15.07 -23.43
C GLU A 236 10.60 -15.89 -22.31
N ARG A 237 10.33 -15.54 -21.05
CA ARG A 237 10.77 -16.30 -19.86
C ARG A 237 9.71 -17.29 -19.35
N HIS A 238 8.73 -17.63 -20.17
CA HIS A 238 7.64 -18.56 -19.84
C HIS A 238 6.77 -18.12 -18.65
N ILE A 239 6.68 -16.81 -18.39
CA ILE A 239 5.74 -16.24 -17.42
C ILE A 239 4.49 -15.82 -18.18
N VAL A 240 3.35 -16.41 -17.81
CA VAL A 240 2.06 -16.11 -18.46
C VAL A 240 1.60 -14.74 -18.02
N THR A 241 1.59 -13.78 -18.95
CA THR A 241 1.17 -12.41 -18.70
C THR A 241 0.11 -11.97 -19.70
N ARG A 242 -0.78 -11.09 -19.24
CA ARG A 242 -1.85 -10.49 -20.04
C ARG A 242 -1.92 -9.01 -19.74
N VAL A 243 -1.79 -8.17 -20.77
CA VAL A 243 -2.00 -6.73 -20.62
C VAL A 243 -3.48 -6.47 -20.36
N LEU A 244 -3.81 -5.66 -19.36
CA LEU A 244 -5.20 -5.42 -18.97
C LEU A 244 -5.83 -4.27 -19.77
N PRO A 245 -7.06 -4.44 -20.30
CA PRO A 245 -7.85 -3.33 -20.79
C PRO A 245 -8.38 -2.47 -19.64
N ALA A 246 -8.73 -1.22 -19.93
CA ALA A 246 -9.18 -0.23 -18.96
C ALA A 246 -10.44 -0.66 -18.20
N ALA A 247 -11.33 -1.42 -18.84
CA ALA A 247 -12.55 -1.95 -18.22
C ALA A 247 -12.26 -2.85 -17.00
N GLU A 248 -11.10 -3.50 -16.95
CA GLU A 248 -10.72 -4.40 -15.86
C GLU A 248 -10.07 -3.67 -14.67
N PHE A 249 -9.72 -2.39 -14.79
CA PHE A 249 -9.06 -1.66 -13.70
C PHE A 249 -9.93 -1.56 -12.44
N GLY A 250 -11.25 -1.51 -12.59
CA GLY A 250 -12.18 -1.55 -11.46
C GLY A 250 -12.08 -2.85 -10.66
N ARG A 251 -11.83 -3.99 -11.31
CA ARG A 251 -11.61 -5.27 -10.64
C ARG A 251 -10.29 -5.26 -9.87
N VAL A 252 -9.22 -4.73 -10.45
CA VAL A 252 -7.92 -4.58 -9.77
C VAL A 252 -8.06 -3.68 -8.54
N ASP A 253 -8.74 -2.54 -8.68
CA ASP A 253 -9.02 -1.62 -7.57
C ASP A 253 -9.79 -2.35 -6.44
N ALA A 254 -10.84 -3.11 -6.79
CA ALA A 254 -11.65 -3.86 -5.83
C ALA A 254 -10.85 -4.95 -5.11
N THR A 255 -10.06 -5.75 -5.84
CA THR A 255 -9.27 -6.83 -5.22
C THR A 255 -8.15 -6.28 -4.35
N VAL A 256 -7.47 -5.21 -4.77
CA VAL A 256 -6.49 -4.54 -3.92
C VAL A 256 -7.18 -3.94 -2.68
N LEU A 257 -8.35 -3.31 -2.81
CA LEU A 257 -9.08 -2.82 -1.64
C LEU A 257 -9.53 -3.95 -0.70
N ALA A 258 -9.70 -5.18 -1.20
CA ALA A 258 -10.04 -6.37 -0.41
C ALA A 258 -11.24 -6.15 0.54
N GLY A 259 -12.33 -5.61 -0.03
CA GLY A 259 -13.56 -5.29 0.68
C GLY A 259 -13.54 -4.00 1.51
N LEU A 260 -12.43 -3.25 1.50
CA LEU A 260 -12.36 -1.94 2.13
C LEU A 260 -13.17 -0.91 1.32
N GLN A 261 -14.20 -0.35 1.93
CA GLN A 261 -15.03 0.70 1.34
C GLN A 261 -14.47 2.08 1.70
N PRO A 262 -14.00 2.89 0.73
CA PRO A 262 -13.35 4.17 1.00
C PRO A 262 -14.16 5.12 1.90
N THR A 263 -15.49 5.09 1.81
CA THR A 263 -16.42 5.91 2.61
C THR A 263 -16.55 5.47 4.07
N ARG A 264 -16.25 4.20 4.39
CA ARG A 264 -16.43 3.62 5.73
C ARG A 264 -15.11 3.39 6.47
N ILE A 265 -13.98 3.70 5.85
CA ILE A 265 -12.66 3.61 6.47
C ILE A 265 -12.53 4.70 7.54
N ARG A 266 -12.22 4.30 8.77
CA ARG A 266 -11.81 5.22 9.82
C ARG A 266 -10.31 5.13 10.00
N ARG A 267 -9.63 6.26 9.77
CA ARG A 267 -8.19 6.39 10.04
C ARG A 267 -7.92 6.17 11.53
N ARG A 268 -7.00 5.26 11.85
CA ARG A 268 -6.35 5.21 13.15
C ARG A 268 -4.85 5.26 12.92
N ARG A 269 -4.12 5.80 13.90
CA ARG A 269 -2.67 5.97 13.80
C ARG A 269 -1.95 4.67 13.44
N ARG A 270 -2.43 3.51 13.87
CA ARG A 270 -1.73 2.22 13.66
C ARG A 270 -2.43 1.24 12.70
N ARG A 271 -3.63 1.57 12.23
CA ARG A 271 -4.49 0.67 11.45
C ARG A 271 -5.62 1.43 10.75
N LEU A 272 -6.17 0.84 9.71
CA LEU A 272 -7.46 1.22 9.15
C LEU A 272 -8.51 0.34 9.82
N LYS A 273 -9.60 0.96 10.29
CA LYS A 273 -10.75 0.24 10.84
C LYS A 273 -11.95 0.51 9.94
N GLN A 274 -12.55 -0.55 9.42
CA GLN A 274 -13.85 -0.49 8.79
C GLN A 274 -14.91 -1.00 9.78
N LYS A 275 -15.97 -0.23 9.94
CA LYS A 275 -17.15 -0.65 10.72
C LYS A 275 -18.34 -0.66 9.76
N GLN A 276 -18.86 -1.84 9.43
CA GLN A 276 -20.16 -1.95 8.79
C GLN A 276 -21.28 -1.69 9.82
N ARG A 277 -22.43 -1.18 9.36
CA ARG A 277 -23.57 -0.81 10.23
C ARG A 277 -24.21 -2.05 10.88
N LYS A 278 -24.27 -3.15 10.13
CA LYS A 278 -24.54 -4.53 10.57
C LYS A 278 -23.50 -5.40 9.86
N GLY A 279 -22.51 -5.92 10.59
CA GLY A 279 -21.42 -6.73 10.01
C GLY A 279 -20.16 -6.77 10.87
N PRO A 280 -19.26 -7.74 10.64
CA PRO A 280 -18.04 -7.91 11.41
C PRO A 280 -17.10 -6.70 11.24
N ARG A 281 -16.25 -6.47 12.24
CA ARG A 281 -15.26 -5.39 12.22
C ARG A 281 -14.07 -5.88 11.39
N GLN A 282 -13.72 -5.18 10.33
CA GLN A 282 -12.52 -5.50 9.55
C GLN A 282 -11.40 -4.52 9.92
N TYR A 283 -10.23 -5.06 10.24
CA TYR A 283 -9.01 -4.29 10.47
C TYR A 283 -8.03 -4.55 9.34
N ALA A 284 -7.53 -3.46 8.75
CA ALA A 284 -6.43 -3.53 7.79
C ALA A 284 -5.22 -2.80 8.36
N ALA A 285 -4.06 -3.44 8.33
CA ALA A 285 -2.81 -2.83 8.75
C ALA A 285 -1.71 -3.11 7.72
N THR A 286 -1.10 -2.04 7.24
CA THR A 286 0.06 -2.07 6.34
C THR A 286 1.35 -1.89 7.12
N PHE A 287 2.33 -2.69 6.75
CA PHE A 287 3.67 -2.75 7.29
C PHE A 287 4.66 -2.62 6.14
N TRP A 288 5.86 -2.15 6.44
CA TRP A 288 6.98 -2.14 5.53
C TRP A 288 8.04 -3.12 6.04
N MET A 289 8.74 -3.79 5.13
CA MET A 289 9.83 -4.68 5.48
C MET A 289 11.13 -3.89 5.60
N SER A 290 11.93 -4.17 6.62
CA SER A 290 13.28 -3.64 6.75
C SER A 290 14.09 -3.95 5.48
N PRO A 291 14.86 -3.00 4.91
CA PRO A 291 15.61 -3.23 3.69
C PRO A 291 16.50 -4.47 3.75
N ARG A 292 17.15 -4.73 4.89
CA ARG A 292 18.03 -5.89 5.11
C ARG A 292 17.30 -7.23 5.09
N ASP A 293 16.00 -7.22 5.36
CA ASP A 293 15.19 -8.44 5.46
C ASP A 293 14.47 -8.75 4.14
N ILE A 294 14.66 -7.95 3.08
CA ILE A 294 14.06 -8.18 1.76
C ILE A 294 14.81 -9.32 1.07
N THR A 295 14.36 -10.55 1.28
CA THR A 295 14.88 -11.76 0.62
C THR A 295 13.73 -12.62 0.10
N THR A 296 14.00 -13.50 -0.87
CA THR A 296 13.00 -14.43 -1.42
C THR A 296 12.32 -15.26 -0.32
N ALA A 297 13.10 -15.82 0.61
CA ALA A 297 12.57 -16.62 1.72
C ALA A 297 11.65 -15.81 2.64
N ASN A 298 12.02 -14.58 2.95
CA ASN A 298 11.21 -13.71 3.79
C ASN A 298 9.94 -13.24 3.08
N LEU A 299 9.98 -13.04 1.75
CA LEU A 299 8.79 -12.76 0.94
C LEU A 299 7.80 -13.92 0.94
N GLU A 300 8.27 -15.17 0.89
CA GLU A 300 7.42 -16.36 1.04
C GLU A 300 6.80 -16.45 2.43
N GLN A 301 7.59 -16.15 3.48
CA GLN A 301 7.13 -16.17 4.87
C GLN A 301 5.97 -15.20 5.13
N LEU A 302 5.85 -14.10 4.38
CA LEU A 302 4.73 -13.15 4.49
C LEU A 302 3.37 -13.81 4.29
N TRP A 303 3.31 -14.87 3.48
CA TRP A 303 2.09 -15.58 3.09
C TRP A 303 1.71 -16.71 4.05
N LEU A 304 2.62 -17.17 4.91
CA LEU A 304 2.33 -18.22 5.90
C LEU A 304 1.38 -17.73 7.00
N ARG A 305 1.19 -16.42 7.13
CA ARG A 305 0.32 -15.86 8.16
C ARG A 305 -1.16 -16.10 7.82
N ALA A 306 -1.89 -16.65 8.79
CA ALA A 306 -3.35 -16.68 8.78
C ALA A 306 -3.90 -15.24 8.85
N ALA A 307 -4.52 -14.81 7.76
CA ALA A 307 -5.25 -13.56 7.61
C ALA A 307 -6.33 -13.75 6.53
N ASP A 308 -7.46 -13.06 6.67
CA ASP A 308 -8.58 -13.11 5.72
C ASP A 308 -8.15 -12.63 4.33
N THR A 309 -7.29 -11.60 4.29
CA THR A 309 -6.65 -11.17 3.05
C THR A 309 -5.24 -10.68 3.31
N THR A 310 -4.30 -11.13 2.49
CA THR A 310 -2.92 -10.66 2.47
C THR A 310 -2.63 -10.01 1.13
N ALA A 311 -2.19 -8.76 1.15
CA ALA A 311 -1.73 -8.04 -0.03
C ALA A 311 -0.26 -7.68 0.15
N VAL A 312 0.60 -8.15 -0.74
CA VAL A 312 2.03 -7.82 -0.78
C VAL A 312 2.28 -6.93 -1.98
N THR A 313 2.98 -5.83 -1.77
CA THR A 313 3.38 -4.89 -2.82
C THR A 313 4.90 -4.75 -2.78
N VAL A 314 5.57 -5.33 -3.77
CA VAL A 314 7.01 -5.15 -4.00
C VAL A 314 7.16 -4.00 -4.99
N ARG A 315 7.82 -2.93 -4.56
CA ARG A 315 7.98 -1.70 -5.34
C ARG A 315 9.39 -1.62 -5.85
N LEU A 316 9.52 -1.46 -7.15
CA LEU A 316 10.76 -1.20 -7.85
C LEU A 316 10.78 0.27 -8.27
N THR A 317 11.85 0.99 -7.92
CA THR A 317 12.04 2.41 -8.27
C THR A 317 13.44 2.64 -8.77
N THR A 318 13.61 3.63 -9.64
CA THR A 318 14.95 4.13 -9.96
C THR A 318 15.25 5.34 -9.09
N GLN A 319 16.38 5.30 -8.37
CA GLN A 319 16.89 6.41 -7.58
C GLN A 319 18.40 6.52 -7.84
N ASN A 320 18.87 7.71 -8.22
CA ASN A 320 20.28 7.99 -8.50
C ASN A 320 20.95 6.99 -9.48
N ASN A 321 20.23 6.56 -10.53
CA ASN A 321 20.65 5.51 -11.48
C ASN A 321 20.71 4.07 -10.93
N HIS A 322 20.46 3.86 -9.65
CA HIS A 322 20.34 2.54 -9.05
C HIS A 322 18.87 2.11 -8.99
N THR A 323 18.63 0.80 -9.05
CA THR A 323 17.28 0.26 -8.81
C THR A 323 17.14 -0.04 -7.33
N GLU A 324 16.11 0.50 -6.71
CA GLU A 324 15.76 0.24 -5.33
C GLU A 324 14.50 -0.63 -5.23
N VAL A 325 14.52 -1.57 -4.29
CA VAL A 325 13.40 -2.42 -3.91
C VAL A 325 12.89 -2.03 -2.53
N SER A 326 11.58 -1.85 -2.40
CA SER A 326 10.90 -1.76 -1.10
C SER A 326 9.67 -2.68 -1.06
N VAL A 327 9.35 -3.19 0.13
CA VAL A 327 8.24 -4.14 0.29
C VAL A 327 7.24 -3.59 1.29
N LEU A 328 5.97 -3.59 0.88
CA LEU A 328 4.82 -3.29 1.73
C LEU A 328 3.97 -4.55 1.84
N VAL A 329 3.50 -4.86 3.04
CA VAL A 329 2.54 -5.94 3.27
C VAL A 329 1.34 -5.41 4.03
N ARG A 330 0.14 -5.74 3.56
CA ARG A 330 -1.11 -5.41 4.21
C ARG A 330 -1.83 -6.69 4.57
N TYR A 331 -2.21 -6.78 5.84
CA TYR A 331 -3.02 -7.86 6.38
C TYR A 331 -4.41 -7.33 6.73
N HIS A 332 -5.43 -8.06 6.31
CA HIS A 332 -6.83 -7.86 6.64
C HIS A 332 -7.24 -8.97 7.59
N THR A 333 -7.74 -8.59 8.76
CA THR A 333 -8.20 -9.54 9.77
C THR A 333 -9.46 -9.03 10.45
N ALA A 334 -10.36 -9.94 10.82
CA ALA A 334 -11.49 -9.64 11.71
C ALA A 334 -11.03 -9.15 13.09
N ASP A 335 -9.89 -9.66 13.56
CA ASP A 335 -9.33 -9.33 14.87
C ASP A 335 -8.20 -8.30 14.84
N ARG A 336 -7.83 -7.81 16.03
CA ARG A 336 -6.73 -6.84 16.16
C ARG A 336 -5.38 -7.55 15.95
N LEU A 337 -4.62 -7.12 14.95
CA LEU A 337 -3.24 -7.61 14.76
C LEU A 337 -2.35 -7.33 15.97
N ARG A 338 -1.69 -8.39 16.46
CA ARG A 338 -0.72 -8.37 17.56
C ARG A 338 0.41 -7.36 17.32
N ARG A 339 0.96 -6.80 18.40
CA ARG A 339 1.93 -5.70 18.36
C ARG A 339 3.22 -6.10 17.62
N ASN A 340 3.68 -7.32 17.83
CA ASN A 340 4.89 -7.90 17.26
C ASN A 340 4.46 -9.02 16.31
N MET A 341 4.70 -8.85 15.01
CA MET A 341 4.38 -9.89 14.02
C MET A 341 5.64 -10.67 13.66
N TRP A 342 6.71 -9.95 13.32
CA TRP A 342 8.01 -10.51 12.97
C TRP A 342 9.07 -9.40 13.03
N ALA A 343 10.35 -9.76 13.26
CA ALA A 343 11.44 -8.80 13.49
C ALA A 343 11.69 -7.86 12.29
N GLY A 344 11.44 -8.33 11.06
CA GLY A 344 11.65 -7.54 9.85
C GLY A 344 10.48 -6.67 9.41
N LEU A 345 9.30 -6.75 10.06
CA LEU A 345 8.11 -5.97 9.69
C LEU A 345 7.86 -4.79 10.62
N ASN A 346 7.84 -3.60 10.02
CA ASN A 346 7.69 -2.34 10.71
C ASN A 346 6.35 -1.66 10.39
N ARG A 347 5.74 -1.03 11.39
CA ARG A 347 4.42 -0.38 11.25
C ARG A 347 4.53 1.00 10.59
N LEU A 348 3.63 1.28 9.64
CA LEU A 348 3.44 2.64 9.10
C LEU A 348 2.51 3.46 9.99
N ASN A 349 3.05 4.09 11.04
CA ASN A 349 2.24 4.90 11.95
C ASN A 349 1.75 6.19 11.25
N GLY A 350 0.44 6.37 11.14
CA GLY A 350 -0.22 7.56 10.59
C GLY A 350 -0.32 7.58 9.07
N ARG A 351 0.44 6.73 8.37
CA ARG A 351 0.55 6.69 6.90
C ARG A 351 -0.16 5.49 6.26
N GLN A 352 -1.06 4.84 7.00
CA GLN A 352 -1.79 3.64 6.57
C GLN A 352 -2.65 3.89 5.31
N LEU A 353 -3.34 5.04 5.25
CA LEU A 353 -4.16 5.38 4.10
C LEU A 353 -3.31 5.68 2.85
N THR A 354 -2.19 6.37 3.03
CA THR A 354 -1.20 6.61 1.97
C THR A 354 -0.63 5.28 1.46
N ALA A 355 -0.35 4.33 2.36
CA ALA A 355 0.16 3.02 1.98
C ALA A 355 -0.86 2.20 1.17
N LEU A 356 -2.14 2.23 1.57
CA LEU A 356 -3.23 1.66 0.79
C LEU A 356 -3.31 2.28 -0.61
N ARG A 357 -3.23 3.61 -0.70
CA ARG A 357 -3.26 4.30 -2.00
C ARG A 357 -2.07 3.93 -2.89
N THR A 358 -0.87 3.80 -2.32
CA THR A 358 0.33 3.40 -3.07
C THR A 358 0.19 2.03 -3.74
N SER A 359 -0.56 1.09 -3.13
CA SER A 359 -0.82 -0.22 -3.74
C SER A 359 -1.87 -0.21 -4.86
N LEU A 360 -2.65 0.87 -5.01
CA LEU A 360 -3.66 0.97 -6.07
C LEU A 360 -3.02 1.38 -7.41
N PRO A 361 -3.60 0.94 -8.55
CA PRO A 361 -3.22 1.39 -9.89
C PRO A 361 -3.68 2.82 -10.14
N THR A 362 -3.09 3.77 -9.41
CA THR A 362 -3.33 5.21 -9.53
C THR A 362 -2.15 5.88 -10.23
N PRO A 363 -2.40 6.76 -11.23
CA PRO A 363 -1.37 7.55 -11.90
C PRO A 363 -1.00 8.72 -11.00
N ARG A 364 -0.18 8.47 -9.99
CA ARG A 364 0.31 9.51 -9.11
C ARG A 364 1.74 9.27 -8.69
N ARG A 365 2.44 10.38 -8.47
CA ARG A 365 3.74 10.38 -7.82
C ARG A 365 3.62 9.78 -6.42
N ARG A 366 4.58 8.92 -6.11
CA ARG A 366 4.65 8.18 -4.85
C ARG A 366 4.99 9.14 -3.72
N THR A 367 4.04 9.37 -2.81
CA THR A 367 4.24 10.27 -1.66
C THR A 367 4.70 9.53 -0.40
N LEU A 368 4.63 8.19 -0.39
CA LEU A 368 5.08 7.37 0.72
C LEU A 368 6.55 7.03 0.56
N ALA A 369 7.40 7.69 1.37
CA ALA A 369 8.77 7.26 1.61
C ALA A 369 8.75 5.93 2.38
N VAL A 370 9.18 4.87 1.72
CA VAL A 370 9.38 3.53 2.29
C VAL A 370 10.87 3.26 2.23
N PRO A 371 11.51 2.81 3.32
CA PRO A 371 12.90 2.37 3.27
C PRO A 371 13.06 1.28 2.22
N ALA A 372 14.06 1.45 1.36
CA ALA A 372 14.38 0.55 0.27
C ALA A 372 15.84 0.11 0.39
N ARG A 373 16.20 -0.97 -0.29
CA ARG A 373 17.60 -1.31 -0.56
C ARG A 373 17.84 -1.30 -2.06
N GLU A 374 19.09 -1.09 -2.42
CA GLU A 374 19.53 -1.32 -3.79
C GLU A 374 19.37 -2.80 -4.16
N LEU A 375 18.87 -3.03 -5.38
CA LEU A 375 18.81 -4.34 -6.02
C LEU A 375 19.98 -4.42 -6.99
N ASP A 376 20.94 -5.28 -6.66
CA ASP A 376 22.04 -5.57 -7.56
C ASP A 376 21.53 -6.39 -8.76
N GLY A 377 22.02 -6.07 -9.96
CA GLY A 377 21.56 -6.70 -11.21
C GLY A 377 21.85 -8.20 -11.28
N GLN A 378 22.79 -8.70 -10.46
CA GLN A 378 23.13 -10.12 -10.36
C GLN A 378 22.38 -10.85 -9.24
N GLU A 379 21.61 -10.14 -8.40
CA GLU A 379 20.96 -10.76 -7.25
C GLU A 379 19.67 -11.50 -7.66
N PRO A 380 19.53 -12.81 -7.33
CA PRO A 380 18.36 -13.59 -7.67
C PRO A 380 17.21 -13.36 -6.67
N LEU A 381 16.74 -12.12 -6.54
CA LEU A 381 15.52 -11.84 -5.77
C LEU A 381 14.30 -12.30 -6.58
N GLN A 382 13.53 -13.23 -6.00
CA GLN A 382 12.37 -13.85 -6.63
C GLN A 382 11.11 -13.48 -5.86
N VAL A 383 10.07 -13.02 -6.56
CA VAL A 383 8.76 -12.70 -5.97
C VAL A 383 7.82 -13.88 -6.22
N PRO A 384 7.29 -14.54 -5.17
CA PRO A 384 6.49 -15.74 -5.34
C PRO A 384 5.12 -15.43 -5.97
N LEU A 385 4.79 -16.06 -7.10
CA LEU A 385 3.55 -15.82 -7.85
C LEU A 385 2.36 -16.68 -7.38
N GLY A 386 2.61 -17.68 -6.55
CA GLY A 386 1.60 -18.64 -6.11
C GLY A 386 2.18 -19.59 -5.06
N PRO A 387 1.39 -20.57 -4.58
CA PRO A 387 1.96 -21.69 -3.83
C PRO A 387 2.98 -22.41 -4.73
N THR A 388 4.26 -22.27 -4.39
CA THR A 388 5.31 -23.11 -4.95
C THR A 388 5.03 -24.52 -4.44
N ALA A 389 4.69 -25.46 -5.31
CA ALA A 389 4.71 -26.86 -4.93
C ALA A 389 6.11 -27.14 -4.39
N GLN A 390 6.22 -27.40 -3.09
CA GLN A 390 7.48 -27.80 -2.47
C GLN A 390 8.00 -28.99 -3.29
N GLN A 391 9.13 -28.84 -3.98
CA GLN A 391 9.87 -30.00 -4.43
C GLN A 391 10.26 -30.76 -3.16
N PRO A 392 9.77 -31.99 -2.93
CA PRO A 392 10.33 -32.79 -1.85
C PRO A 392 11.80 -32.98 -2.19
N LEU A 393 12.68 -32.49 -1.31
CA LEU A 393 14.10 -32.82 -1.30
C LEU A 393 14.20 -34.34 -1.46
N ALA A 394 14.64 -34.79 -2.63
CA ALA A 394 14.90 -36.19 -2.88
C ALA A 394 15.94 -36.62 -1.84
N ARG A 395 15.50 -37.41 -0.85
CA ARG A 395 16.39 -38.10 0.07
C ARG A 395 17.29 -38.98 -0.80
N VAL A 396 18.51 -38.51 -1.05
CA VAL A 396 19.56 -39.30 -1.67
C VAL A 396 19.82 -40.47 -0.71
N LYS A 397 19.31 -41.65 -1.04
CA LYS A 397 19.75 -42.88 -0.40
C LYS A 397 21.16 -43.15 -0.92
N LEU A 398 22.15 -43.02 -0.03
CA LEU A 398 23.48 -43.57 -0.27
C LEU A 398 23.36 -45.10 -0.34
N PRO A 399 23.92 -45.76 -1.37
CA PRO A 399 24.01 -47.21 -1.39
C PRO A 399 24.96 -47.70 -0.29
N ALA A 400 24.59 -48.81 0.34
CA ALA A 400 25.34 -49.48 1.40
C ALA A 400 26.62 -50.15 0.89
#